data_AF-A0A662QER4-F1
#
_entry.id   AF-A0A662QER4-F1
#
_cell.length_a   1.000
_cell.length_b   1.000
_cell.length_c   1.000
_cell.angle_alpha   90.00
_cell.angle_beta   90.00
_cell.angle_gamma   90.00
#
_symmetry.space_group_name_H-M   'P 1'
#
loop_
_entity.id
_entity.type
_entity.pdbx_description
1 polymer ?
#
loop_
_entity_poly.entity_id
_entity_poly.type
_entity_poly.pdbx_seq_one_letter_code
_entity_poly.pdbx_strand_id
1 'polypeptide(L)'
;GGTLSTDKYGVFIEEVITHPPSHILNGNIFGILGLYEYDLITGEYGSILNDLVKTLTKTLDEYDLGYWSAYCLYYRRPAPLHYHYLHIRQLTFMYQLFNEPIFIRKAIKWSLNSNRISTLSRLVFKRTLRAFKVALRKI
;
A
#
# COMPACT_ATOMS: atom_id res chain seq x y z
N GLY A 1 4.21 5.32 -22.74
CA GLY A 1 3.33 6.13 -21.89
C GLY A 1 2.34 5.22 -21.21
N GLY A 2 2.03 5.44 -19.94
CA GLY A 2 1.13 4.58 -19.17
C GLY A 2 1.40 4.66 -17.68
N THR A 3 0.61 3.93 -16.89
CA THR A 3 0.72 3.86 -15.43
C THR A 3 1.41 2.61 -14.93
N LEU A 4 1.68 1.62 -15.80
CA LEU A 4 2.40 0.41 -15.41
C LEU A 4 3.89 0.70 -15.20
N SER A 5 4.42 0.26 -14.06
CA SER A 5 5.85 0.20 -13.78
C SER A 5 6.26 -1.25 -13.52
N THR A 6 7.46 -1.61 -13.95
CA THR A 6 8.05 -2.92 -13.68
C THR A 6 9.44 -2.72 -13.12
N ASP A 7 9.70 -3.28 -11.95
CA ASP A 7 10.99 -3.17 -11.28
C ASP A 7 11.34 -4.46 -10.51
N LYS A 8 12.28 -4.38 -9.56
CA LYS A 8 12.72 -5.53 -8.75
C LYS A 8 11.59 -6.17 -7.92
N TYR A 9 10.52 -5.43 -7.62
CA TYR A 9 9.40 -5.92 -6.83
C TYR A 9 8.37 -6.64 -7.68
N GLY A 10 8.30 -6.32 -8.98
CA GLY A 10 7.34 -6.87 -9.93
C GLY A 10 6.64 -5.77 -10.71
N VAL A 11 5.38 -6.01 -11.07
CA VAL A 11 4.55 -5.06 -11.82
C VAL A 11 3.63 -4.29 -10.88
N PHE A 12 3.54 -2.98 -11.07
CA PHE A 12 2.65 -2.08 -10.33
C PHE A 12 1.84 -1.21 -11.28
N ILE A 13 0.63 -0.83 -10.85
CA ILE A 13 -0.09 0.31 -11.39
C ILE A 13 0.24 1.54 -10.52
N GLU A 14 0.97 2.50 -11.09
CA GLU A 14 1.35 3.73 -10.41
C GLU A 14 0.21 4.76 -10.42
N GLU A 15 -0.14 5.26 -9.24
CA GLU A 15 -1.04 6.41 -9.08
C GLU A 15 -0.39 7.70 -9.61
N VAL A 16 0.91 7.85 -9.37
CA VAL A 16 1.68 9.04 -9.75
C VAL A 16 3.01 8.61 -10.37
N ILE A 17 3.21 8.99 -11.63
CA ILE A 17 4.44 8.69 -12.36
C ILE A 17 5.58 9.51 -11.77
N THR A 18 6.50 8.81 -11.09
CA THR A 18 7.66 9.39 -10.40
C THR A 18 8.92 8.63 -10.78
N HIS A 19 10.08 9.29 -10.69
CA HIS A 19 11.38 8.70 -10.97
C HIS A 19 12.30 8.90 -9.75
N PRO A 20 12.65 7.82 -9.02
CA PRO A 20 12.17 6.44 -9.18
C PRO A 20 10.68 6.28 -8.81
N PRO A 21 10.01 5.18 -9.22
CA PRO A 21 8.61 4.93 -8.92
C PRO A 21 8.33 4.89 -7.40
N SER A 22 7.20 5.49 -7.01
CA SER A 22 6.84 5.62 -5.60
C SER A 22 6.22 4.34 -5.04
N HIS A 23 5.47 3.60 -5.86
CA HIS A 23 4.65 2.45 -5.49
C HIS A 23 3.71 2.81 -4.33
N ILE A 24 2.70 3.65 -4.62
CA ILE A 24 1.68 4.05 -3.64
C ILE A 24 0.69 2.90 -3.46
N LEU A 25 0.49 2.46 -2.21
CA LEU A 25 -0.27 1.23 -1.93
C LEU A 25 -1.74 1.33 -2.33
N ASN A 26 -2.43 2.36 -1.83
CA ASN A 26 -3.86 2.54 -2.09
C ASN A 26 -4.17 2.69 -3.58
N GLY A 27 -3.34 3.44 -4.31
CA GLY A 27 -3.49 3.66 -5.74
C GLY A 27 -3.26 2.40 -6.55
N ASN A 28 -2.23 1.62 -6.23
CA ASN A 28 -2.00 0.32 -6.87
C ASN A 28 -3.20 -0.63 -6.67
N ILE A 29 -3.73 -0.72 -5.44
CA ILE A 29 -4.90 -1.57 -5.17
C ILE A 29 -6.12 -1.11 -5.97
N PHE A 30 -6.42 0.20 -6.02
CA PHE A 30 -7.53 0.68 -6.85
C PHE A 30 -7.32 0.39 -8.34
N GLY A 31 -6.10 0.52 -8.85
CA GLY A 31 -5.76 0.12 -10.21
C GLY A 31 -6.05 -1.35 -10.49
N ILE A 32 -5.65 -2.23 -9.56
CA ILE A 32 -5.92 -3.68 -9.64
C ILE A 32 -7.42 -3.96 -9.66
N LEU A 33 -8.19 -3.30 -8.77
CA LEU A 33 -9.64 -3.49 -8.69
C LEU A 33 -10.34 -3.02 -9.97
N GLY A 34 -9.97 -1.86 -10.51
CA GLY A 34 -10.54 -1.38 -11.77
C GLY A 34 -10.20 -2.29 -12.95
N LEU A 35 -8.98 -2.84 -12.99
CA LEU A 35 -8.60 -3.82 -14.01
C LEU A 35 -9.38 -5.12 -13.85
N TYR A 36 -9.57 -5.61 -12.62
CA TYR A 36 -10.38 -6.79 -12.35
C TYR A 36 -11.83 -6.61 -12.80
N GLU A 37 -12.47 -5.49 -12.46
CA GLU A 37 -13.84 -5.18 -12.88
C GLU A 37 -13.96 -5.11 -14.41
N TYR A 38 -12.95 -4.55 -15.08
CA TYR A 38 -12.92 -4.51 -16.53
C TYR A 38 -12.71 -5.90 -17.16
N ASP A 39 -11.80 -6.70 -16.58
CA ASP A 39 -11.51 -8.07 -17.03
C ASP A 39 -12.70 -9.02 -16.83
N LEU A 40 -13.57 -8.78 -15.84
CA LEU A 40 -14.82 -9.53 -15.71
C LEU A 40 -15.76 -9.34 -16.93
N ILE A 41 -15.63 -8.24 -17.66
CA ILE A 41 -16.44 -7.92 -18.83
C ILE A 41 -15.75 -8.41 -20.11
N THR A 42 -14.44 -8.21 -20.22
CA THR A 42 -13.69 -8.49 -21.46
C THR A 42 -13.03 -9.86 -21.49
N GLY A 43 -12.53 -10.34 -20.35
CA GLY A 43 -11.74 -11.58 -20.22
C GLY A 43 -10.34 -11.52 -20.83
N GLU A 44 -9.84 -10.32 -21.15
CA GLU A 44 -8.60 -10.12 -21.93
C GLU A 44 -7.35 -9.88 -21.06
N TYR A 45 -7.51 -9.55 -19.78
CA TYR A 45 -6.46 -9.03 -18.90
C TYR A 45 -6.10 -9.96 -17.73
N GLY A 46 -6.63 -11.18 -17.68
CA GLY A 46 -6.38 -12.11 -16.58
C GLY A 46 -4.89 -12.37 -16.31
N SER A 47 -4.03 -12.38 -17.34
CA SER A 47 -2.58 -12.58 -17.16
C SER A 47 -1.93 -11.44 -16.38
N ILE A 48 -2.14 -10.20 -16.81
CA ILE A 48 -1.55 -9.02 -16.16
C ILE A 48 -2.16 -8.78 -14.78
N LEU A 49 -3.45 -9.07 -14.61
CA LEU A 49 -4.11 -9.02 -13.31
C LEU A 49 -3.45 -10.00 -12.31
N ASN A 50 -3.19 -11.24 -12.73
CA ASN A 50 -2.51 -12.22 -11.90
C ASN A 50 -1.11 -11.76 -11.49
N ASP A 51 -0.35 -11.16 -12.41
CA ASP A 51 0.99 -10.64 -12.12
C ASP A 51 0.95 -9.47 -11.12
N LEU A 52 -0.03 -8.59 -11.24
CA LEU A 52 -0.24 -7.47 -10.31
C LEU A 52 -0.62 -7.97 -8.90
N VAL A 53 -1.55 -8.92 -8.80
CA VAL A 53 -1.95 -9.52 -7.50
C VAL A 53 -0.77 -10.25 -6.87
N LYS A 54 -0.01 -11.02 -7.66
CA LYS A 54 1.21 -11.70 -7.20
C LYS A 54 2.30 -10.73 -6.75
N THR A 55 2.43 -9.59 -7.41
CA THR A 55 3.36 -8.54 -6.99
C THR A 55 2.91 -7.92 -5.67
N LEU A 56 1.62 -7.62 -5.52
CA LEU A 56 1.07 -7.07 -4.28
C LEU A 56 1.26 -8.03 -3.09
N THR A 57 0.98 -9.32 -3.26
CA THR A 57 1.14 -10.31 -2.19
C THR A 57 2.58 -10.40 -1.69
N LYS A 58 3.57 -10.39 -2.59
CA LYS A 58 5.00 -10.44 -2.26
C LYS A 58 5.52 -9.16 -1.60
N THR A 59 4.93 -8.02 -1.94
CA THR A 59 5.44 -6.70 -1.51
C THR A 59 4.73 -6.18 -0.27
N LEU A 60 3.63 -6.80 0.16
CA LEU A 60 2.82 -6.30 1.27
C LEU A 60 3.57 -6.24 2.61
N ASP A 61 4.54 -7.12 2.82
CA ASP A 61 5.44 -7.06 3.99
C ASP A 61 6.30 -5.80 4.00
N GLU A 62 6.68 -5.26 2.84
CA GLU A 62 7.48 -4.03 2.73
C GLU A 62 6.68 -2.78 3.11
N TYR A 63 5.35 -2.84 3.01
CA TYR A 63 4.47 -1.78 3.50
C TYR A 63 4.22 -1.87 5.01
N ASP A 64 4.68 -2.91 5.70
CA ASP A 64 4.47 -3.07 7.14
C ASP A 64 5.62 -2.42 7.94
N LEU A 65 5.32 -1.33 8.64
CA LEU A 65 6.30 -0.68 9.54
C LEU A 65 6.37 -1.37 10.91
N GLY A 66 5.68 -2.49 11.09
CA GLY A 66 5.57 -3.26 12.34
C GLY A 66 4.46 -2.74 13.27
N TYR A 67 4.16 -1.44 13.20
CA TYR A 67 3.13 -0.78 14.01
C TYR A 67 2.08 -0.04 13.17
N TRP A 68 2.36 0.23 11.90
CA TRP A 68 1.50 1.01 11.00
C TRP A 68 1.79 0.63 9.56
N SER A 69 0.91 0.97 8.61
CA SER A 69 1.21 0.80 7.19
C SER A 69 2.06 1.96 6.66
N ALA A 70 3.00 1.67 5.77
CA ALA A 70 3.62 2.67 4.92
C ALA A 70 2.61 3.17 3.87
N TYR A 71 2.75 4.41 3.43
CA TYR A 71 1.96 4.96 2.31
C TYR A 71 2.46 4.43 0.96
N CYS A 72 3.77 4.35 0.80
CA CYS A 72 4.43 3.94 -0.43
C CYS A 72 5.78 3.26 -0.13
N LEU A 73 6.30 2.46 -1.08
CA LEU A 73 7.58 1.75 -0.89
C LEU A 73 8.79 2.65 -0.98
N TYR A 74 8.75 3.72 -1.77
CA TYR A 74 9.92 4.57 -1.96
C TYR A 74 10.30 5.33 -0.68
N TYR A 75 9.34 6.06 -0.09
CA TYR A 75 9.62 6.85 1.11
C TYR A 75 9.46 6.06 2.41
N ARG A 76 8.71 4.95 2.39
CA ARG A 76 8.36 4.11 3.57
C ARG A 76 7.88 4.91 4.77
N ARG A 77 7.09 5.95 4.53
CA ARG A 77 6.55 6.83 5.58
C ARG A 77 5.23 6.28 6.10
N PRO A 78 4.92 6.43 7.40
CA PRO A 78 3.61 6.07 7.93
C PRO A 78 2.50 6.77 7.16
N ALA A 79 1.53 5.99 6.70
CA ALA A 79 0.35 6.51 6.02
C ALA A 79 -0.43 7.49 6.91
N PRO A 80 -1.04 8.54 6.33
CA PRO A 80 -2.09 9.30 7.01
C PRO A 80 -3.20 8.40 7.58
N LEU A 81 -3.87 8.88 8.62
CA LEU A 81 -4.82 8.07 9.38
C LEU A 81 -5.90 7.47 8.47
N HIS A 82 -6.50 8.30 7.62
CA HIS A 82 -7.52 7.86 6.67
C HIS A 82 -6.96 6.85 5.67
N TYR A 83 -5.73 7.02 5.17
CA TYR A 83 -5.11 6.04 4.27
C TYR A 83 -4.78 4.71 4.96
N HIS A 84 -4.38 4.73 6.23
CA HIS A 84 -4.15 3.49 6.96
C HIS A 84 -5.43 2.64 7.06
N TYR A 85 -6.55 3.27 7.44
CA TYR A 85 -7.84 2.59 7.47
C TYR A 85 -8.34 2.21 6.07
N LEU A 86 -8.03 3.02 5.05
CA LEU A 86 -8.32 2.67 3.67
C LEU A 86 -7.57 1.39 3.26
N HIS A 87 -6.27 1.29 3.57
CA HIS A 87 -5.50 0.08 3.28
C HIS A 87 -6.10 -1.16 3.95
N ILE A 88 -6.54 -1.05 5.20
CA ILE A 88 -7.20 -2.17 5.90
C ILE A 88 -8.46 -2.60 5.13
N ARG A 89 -9.33 -1.67 4.76
CA ARG A 89 -10.56 -1.97 4.01
C ARG A 89 -10.28 -2.57 2.64
N GLN A 90 -9.31 -1.99 1.91
CA GLN A 90 -8.86 -2.48 0.62
C GLN A 90 -8.33 -3.92 0.71
N LEU A 91 -7.47 -4.22 1.70
CA LEU A 91 -6.94 -5.57 1.88
C LEU A 91 -8.02 -6.59 2.27
N THR A 92 -8.99 -6.20 3.10
CA THR A 92 -10.15 -7.06 3.38
C THR A 92 -10.92 -7.38 2.11
N PHE A 93 -11.14 -6.39 1.23
CA PHE A 93 -11.81 -6.59 -0.04
C PHE A 93 -10.99 -7.45 -1.02
N MET A 94 -9.67 -7.21 -1.12
CA MET A 94 -8.76 -8.03 -1.90
C MET A 94 -8.77 -9.50 -1.46
N TYR A 95 -8.87 -9.77 -0.16
CA TYR A 95 -9.03 -11.14 0.34
C TYR A 95 -10.35 -11.78 -0.14
N GLN A 96 -11.45 -11.03 -0.13
CA GLN A 96 -12.74 -11.55 -0.61
C GLN A 96 -12.72 -11.92 -2.10
N LEU A 97 -11.96 -11.16 -2.91
CA LEU A 97 -11.88 -11.39 -4.36
C LEU A 97 -10.88 -12.48 -4.74
N PHE A 98 -9.67 -12.42 -4.18
CA PHE A 98 -8.54 -13.26 -4.63
C PHE A 98 -8.18 -14.39 -3.66
N ASN A 99 -8.79 -14.42 -2.48
CA ASN A 99 -8.60 -15.44 -1.45
C ASN A 99 -7.13 -15.64 -0.99
N GLU A 100 -6.30 -14.62 -1.14
CA GLU A 100 -4.88 -14.65 -0.75
C GLU A 100 -4.72 -14.34 0.76
N PRO A 101 -4.28 -15.31 1.59
CA PRO A 101 -4.32 -15.17 3.05
C PRO A 101 -3.48 -14.01 3.60
N ILE A 102 -2.47 -13.56 2.87
CA ILE A 102 -1.63 -12.43 3.30
C ILE A 102 -2.42 -11.13 3.44
N PHE A 103 -3.45 -10.92 2.60
CA PHE A 103 -4.27 -9.71 2.62
C PHE A 103 -5.03 -9.59 3.95
N ILE A 104 -5.76 -10.63 4.35
CA ILE A 104 -6.53 -10.61 5.60
C ILE A 104 -5.61 -10.59 6.84
N ARG A 105 -4.48 -11.33 6.80
CA ARG A 105 -3.49 -11.29 7.89
C ARG A 105 -2.96 -9.88 8.14
N LYS A 106 -2.63 -9.14 7.07
CA LYS A 106 -2.15 -7.76 7.18
C LYS A 106 -3.25 -6.80 7.62
N ALA A 107 -4.45 -6.92 7.07
CA ALA A 107 -5.60 -6.11 7.48
C ALA A 107 -5.88 -6.24 8.99
N ILE A 108 -5.93 -7.48 9.51
CA ILE A 108 -6.14 -7.75 10.94
C ILE A 108 -4.99 -7.19 11.78
N LYS A 109 -3.73 -7.46 11.40
CA LYS A 109 -2.56 -6.96 12.14
C LYS A 109 -2.57 -5.43 12.26
N TRP A 110 -2.82 -4.73 11.15
CA TRP A 110 -2.88 -3.28 11.11
C TRP A 110 -4.07 -2.71 11.89
N SER A 111 -5.23 -3.36 11.82
CA SER A 111 -6.40 -3.00 12.62
C SER A 111 -6.12 -3.13 14.12
N LEU A 112 -5.57 -4.26 14.57
CA LEU A 112 -5.23 -4.49 15.98
C LEU A 112 -4.19 -3.51 16.50
N ASN A 113 -3.18 -3.19 15.69
CA ASN A 113 -2.16 -2.22 16.07
C ASN A 113 -2.73 -0.81 16.20
N SER A 114 -3.71 -0.43 15.38
CA SER A 114 -4.35 0.90 15.43
C SER A 114 -5.15 1.15 16.69
N ASN A 115 -5.66 0.10 17.32
CA ASN A 115 -6.43 0.19 18.57
C ASN A 115 -5.53 0.33 19.81
N ARG A 116 -4.19 0.29 19.66
CA ARG A 116 -3.25 0.44 20.78
C ARG A 116 -2.81 1.90 20.93
N ILE A 117 -3.02 2.46 22.12
CA ILE A 117 -2.58 3.82 22.47
C ILE A 117 -1.07 4.01 22.20
N SER A 118 -0.24 3.02 22.53
CA SER A 118 1.20 3.06 22.31
C SER A 118 1.59 3.21 20.83
N THR A 119 0.81 2.63 19.92
CA THR A 119 1.00 2.78 18.47
C THR A 119 0.71 4.21 18.02
N LEU A 120 -0.39 4.80 18.51
CA LEU A 120 -0.75 6.19 18.22
C LEU A 120 0.31 7.16 18.75
N SER A 121 0.79 6.95 19.99
CA SER A 121 1.90 7.73 20.55
C SER A 121 3.16 7.61 19.70
N ARG A 122 3.51 6.40 19.24
CA ARG A 122 4.66 6.17 18.34
C ARG A 122 4.50 6.86 16.99
N LEU A 123 3.29 6.86 16.41
CA LEU A 123 2.98 7.55 15.16
C LEU A 123 3.15 9.07 15.30
N VAL A 124 2.59 9.66 16.36
CA VAL A 124 2.71 11.09 16.66
C VAL A 124 4.18 11.45 16.87
N PHE A 125 4.90 10.70 17.70
CA PHE A 125 6.32 10.93 17.97
C PHE A 125 7.21 10.87 16.71
N LYS A 126 7.01 9.87 15.85
CA LYS A 126 7.77 9.76 14.58
C LYS A 126 7.47 10.93 13.64
N ARG A 127 6.25 11.47 13.66
CA ARG A 127 5.88 12.66 12.87
C ARG A 127 6.49 13.94 13.43
N THR A 128 6.43 14.16 14.74
CA THR A 128 6.99 15.36 15.39
C THR A 128 8.50 15.42 15.26
N LEU A 129 9.21 14.32 15.54
CA LEU A 129 10.67 14.22 15.33
C LEU A 129 11.07 14.57 13.90
N ARG A 130 10.25 14.19 12.92
CA ARG A 130 10.54 14.47 11.52
C ARG A 130 10.31 15.94 11.17
N ALA A 131 9.20 16.53 11.62
CA ALA A 131 8.93 17.96 11.44
C ALA A 131 10.11 18.79 12.00
N PHE A 132 10.60 18.40 13.17
CA PHE A 132 11.78 19.01 13.80
C PHE A 132 13.05 18.86 12.95
N LYS A 133 13.37 17.65 12.47
CA LYS A 133 14.52 17.43 11.56
C LYS A 133 14.44 18.22 10.26
N VAL A 134 13.25 18.44 9.72
CA VAL A 134 13.06 19.25 8.50
C VAL A 134 13.28 20.73 8.81
N ALA A 135 12.79 21.23 9.94
CA ALA A 135 13.01 22.60 10.37
C ALA A 135 14.50 22.92 10.58
N LEU A 136 15.23 22.01 11.24
CA LEU A 136 16.68 22.16 11.47
C LEU A 136 17.53 22.18 10.19
N ARG A 137 17.05 21.60 9.08
CA ARG A 137 17.75 21.64 7.79
C ARG A 137 17.53 22.94 7.01
N LYS A 138 16.65 23.82 7.49
CA LYS A 138 16.31 25.09 6.86
C LYS A 138 16.95 26.30 7.57
N ILE A 139 17.69 26.05 8.66
CA ILE A 139 18.50 27.01 9.42
C ILE A 139 19.96 26.74 9.04
#